data_AF-A0A4R1R7V1-F1
#
_entry.id   AF-A0A4R1R7V1-F1
#
_cell.length_a   1.000
_cell.length_b   1.000
_cell.length_c   1.000
_cell.angle_alpha   90.00
_cell.angle_beta   90.00
_cell.angle_gamma   90.00
#
_symmetry.space_group_name_H-M   'P 1'
#
loop_
_entity.id
_entity.type
_entity.pdbx_description
1 polymer ?
#
loop_
_entity_poly.entity_id
_entity_poly.type
_entity_poly.pdbx_seq_one_letter_code
_entity_poly.pdbx_strand_id
1 'polypeptide(L)' 'MDCIIRNVGSHVEVYSRSGVFLFSADNTREAMEELGQAG' A
#
# COMPACT_ATOMS: atom_id res chain seq x y z
N MET A 1 -5.70 -10.20 -0.66
CA MET A 1 -4.68 -9.81 -1.68
C MET A 1 -3.31 -9.79 -1.03
N ASP A 2 -2.29 -10.44 -1.60
CA ASP A 2 -0.90 -10.17 -1.21
C ASP A 2 -0.39 -8.95 -1.97
N CYS A 3 0.09 -7.95 -1.25
CA CYS A 3 0.66 -6.71 -1.79
C CYS A 3 1.99 -6.39 -1.08
N ILE A 4 2.78 -5.53 -1.70
CA ILE A 4 4.09 -5.10 -1.19
C ILE A 4 3.96 -3.64 -0.77
N ILE A 5 4.21 -3.34 0.50
CA ILE A 5 4.21 -1.98 1.04
C ILE A 5 5.66 -1.49 1.14
N ARG A 6 5.93 -0.30 0.62
CA ARG A 6 7.24 0.36 0.67
C ARG A 6 7.13 1.70 1.37
N ASN A 7 8.08 2.01 2.25
CA ASN A 7 8.16 3.32 2.89
C ASN A 7 9.00 4.26 2.02
N VAL A 8 8.40 5.36 1.57
CA VAL A 8 9.01 6.32 0.63
C VAL A 8 8.99 7.70 1.27
N GLY A 9 10.07 8.01 1.99
CA GLY A 9 10.21 9.29 2.69
C GLY A 9 9.19 9.44 3.81
N SER A 10 8.17 10.27 3.59
CA SER A 10 7.12 10.57 4.58
C SER A 10 5.83 9.76 4.41
N HIS A 11 5.71 8.96 3.35
CA HIS A 11 4.50 8.19 3.04
C HIS A 11 4.86 6.74 2.68
N VAL A 12 3.84 5.91 2.44
CA VAL A 12 4.00 4.54 1.97
C VAL A 12 3.35 4.34 0.62
N GLU A 13 3.93 3.47 -0.19
CA GLU A 13 3.42 3.07 -1.49
C GLU A 13 3.09 1.58 -1.48
N VAL A 14 1.96 1.23 -2.08
CA VAL A 14 1.43 -0.13 -2.15
C VAL A 14 1.52 -0.63 -3.58
N TYR A 15 2.13 -1.79 -3.74
CA TYR A 15 2.35 -2.43 -5.02
C TYR A 15 1.69 -3.81 -5.06
N SER A 16 1.25 -4.22 -6.24
CA SER A 16 0.86 -5.61 -6.49
C SER A 16 2.09 -6.52 -6.41
N ARG A 17 1.85 -7.84 -6.33
CA ARG A 17 2.92 -8.84 -6.42
C ARG A 17 3.71 -8.77 -7.75
N SER A 18 3.10 -8.24 -8.81
CA SER A 18 3.76 -8.02 -10.11
C SER A 18 4.54 -6.69 -10.17
N GLY A 19 4.57 -5.92 -9.09
CA GLY A 19 5.26 -4.63 -9.03
C GLY A 19 4.47 -3.48 -9.65
N VAL A 20 3.17 -3.66 -9.89
CA VAL A 20 2.29 -2.59 -10.38
C VAL A 20 1.92 -1.69 -9.20
N PHE A 21 2.10 -0.38 -9.35
CA PHE A 21 1.66 0.59 -8.36
C PHE A 21 0.14 0.53 -8.22
N LEU A 22 -0.34 0.38 -6.99
CA LEU A 22 -1.77 0.37 -6.68
C LEU A 22 -2.19 1.75 -6.17
N PHE A 23 -1.61 2.20 -5.06
CA PHE A 23 -1.89 3.50 -4.44
C PHE A 23 -0.82 3.85 -3.40
N SER A 24 -0.86 5.06 -2.86
CA SER A 24 -0.02 5.53 -1.76
C SER A 24 -0.87 6.00 -0.57
N ALA A 25 -0.34 5.93 0.64
CA ALA A 25 -0.98 6.39 1.87
C ALA A 25 0.06 7.10 2.76
N ASP A 26 -0.34 7.96 3.70
CA ASP A 26 0.62 8.71 4.53
C ASP A 26 1.37 7.79 5.50
N ASN A 27 0.77 6.66 5.88
CA ASN A 27 1.39 5.69 6.75
C ASN A 27 0.92 4.26 6.47
N THR A 28 1.65 3.27 7.00
CA THR A 28 1.33 1.85 6.81
C THR A 28 -0.07 1.49 7.30
N ARG A 29 -0.56 2.16 8.35
CA ARG A 29 -1.89 1.87 8.91
C ARG A 29 -2.99 2.24 7.91
N GLU A 30 -2.95 3.44 7.35
CA GLU A 30 -3.89 3.85 6.29
C GLU A 30 -3.82 2.91 5.09
N ALA A 31 -2.62 2.54 4.66
CA ALA A 31 -2.47 1.57 3.57
C ALA A 31 -3.14 0.23 3.89
N MET A 32 -3.01 -0.27 5.12
CA MET A 32 -3.66 -1.51 5.57
C MET A 32 -5.19 -1.36 5.69
N GLU A 33 -5.68 -0.21 6.15
CA GLU A 33 -7.12 0.09 6.25
C GLU A 33 -7.76 0.14 4.86
N GLU A 34 -7.11 0.78 3.88
CA GLU A 34 -7.54 0.79 2.48
C GLU A 34 -7.51 -0.60 1.84
N LEU A 35 -6.47 -1.40 2.11
CA LEU A 35 -6.38 -2.79 1.65
C LEU A 35 -7.47 -3.69 2.25
N GLY A 36 -7.86 -3.45 3.50
CA GLY A 36 -8.94 -4.16 4.16
C GLY A 36 -10.32 -3.77 3.65
N GLN A 37 -10.51 -2.50 3.24
CA GLN A 37 -11.75 -2.02 2.62
C GLN A 37 -11.89 -2.43 1.15
N ALA A 38 -10.78 -2.68 0.46
CA ALA A 38 -10.78 -3.19 -0.91
C ALA A 38 -11.11 -4.70 -1.04
N GLY A 39 -11.51 -5.35 0.06
CA GLY A 39 -11.83 -6.78 0.15
C GLY A 39 -13.31 -7.10 0.03
#